data_AF-A0A011SXQ7-F1
#
_entry.id   AF-A0A011SXQ7-F1
#
_cell.length_a   1.000
_cell.length_b   1.000
_cell.length_c   1.000
_cell.angle_alpha   90.00
_cell.angle_beta   90.00
_cell.angle_gamma   90.00
#
_symmetry.space_group_name_H-M   'P 1'
#
loop_
_entity.id
_entity.type
_entity.pdbx_description
1 polymer ?
#
loop_
_entity_poly.entity_id
_entity_poly.type
_entity_poly.pdbx_seq_one_letter_code
_entity_poly.pdbx_strand_id
1 'polypeptide(L)' 'MDKIIEPKAPGLYVDRDIDCEEAMDYAITDLLDRASTAGWSIPEALAAIQRVIPNQRRAYEADPDPADEDGAALI' A
#
# COMPACT_ATOMS: atom_id res chain seq x y z
N MET A 1 7.90 4.44 -12.74
CA MET A 1 9.18 4.40 -11.98
C MET A 1 8.80 3.80 -10.65
N ASP A 2 8.73 2.48 -10.64
CA ASP A 2 7.88 1.69 -9.75
C ASP A 2 8.72 1.12 -8.61
N LYS A 3 9.06 1.93 -7.63
CA LYS A 3 9.62 1.39 -6.39
C LYS A 3 9.24 2.25 -5.22
N ILE A 4 8.36 1.70 -4.37
CA ILE A 4 8.29 2.11 -2.97
C ILE A 4 9.70 1.92 -2.41
N ILE A 5 10.30 3.02 -1.94
CA ILE A 5 11.66 3.00 -1.40
C ILE A 5 11.60 2.32 -0.03
N GLU A 6 12.47 1.35 0.20
CA GLU A 6 12.58 0.70 1.51
C GLU A 6 13.17 1.68 2.54
N PRO A 7 12.80 1.55 3.84
CA PRO A 7 13.41 2.37 4.88
C PRO A 7 14.93 2.28 4.87
N LYS A 8 15.63 3.37 5.19
CA LYS A 8 17.10 3.51 5.05
C LYS A 8 17.90 2.45 5.80
N ALA A 9 17.34 1.87 6.86
CA ALA A 9 17.95 0.79 7.61
C ALA A 9 16.90 -0.17 8.21
N PRO A 10 17.24 -1.47 8.36
CA PRO A 10 16.43 -2.38 9.17
C PRO A 10 16.50 -2.00 10.66
N GLY A 11 15.44 -2.26 11.41
CA GLY A 11 15.36 -1.98 12.85
C GLY A 11 14.79 -0.60 13.19
N LEU A 12 14.92 -0.18 14.45
CA LEU A 12 14.42 1.11 14.94
C LEU A 12 15.50 2.18 14.76
N TYR A 13 15.17 3.27 14.07
CA TYR A 13 15.93 4.52 14.06
C TYR A 13 14.98 5.71 14.15
N VAL A 14 15.51 6.85 14.59
CA VAL A 14 14.72 8.01 15.07
C VAL A 14 13.73 8.56 14.06
N ASP A 15 14.01 8.47 12.76
CA ASP A 15 13.20 9.03 11.68
C ASP A 15 12.61 7.95 10.75
N ARG A 16 12.49 6.70 11.23
CA ARG A 16 12.04 5.59 10.38
C ARG A 16 10.60 5.74 9.93
N ASP A 17 9.74 6.23 10.81
CA ASP A 17 8.35 6.56 10.52
C ASP A 17 8.27 7.62 9.42
N ILE A 18 9.06 8.70 9.53
CA ILE A 18 9.14 9.75 8.50
C ILE A 18 9.57 9.17 7.15
N ASP A 19 10.64 8.36 7.12
CA ASP A 19 11.11 7.73 5.87
C ASP A 19 10.06 6.81 5.24
N CYS A 20 9.32 6.05 6.06
CA CYS A 20 8.20 5.23 5.60
C CYS A 20 7.07 6.10 5.02
N GLU A 21 6.73 7.19 5.70
CA GLU A 21 5.68 8.12 5.26
C GLU A 21 6.05 8.77 3.92
N GLU A 22 7.28 9.26 3.76
CA GLU A 22 7.76 9.83 2.50
C GLU A 22 7.72 8.80 1.36
N ALA A 23 8.18 7.57 1.60
CA ALA A 23 8.13 6.51 0.60
C ALA A 23 6.69 6.17 0.17
N MET A 24 5.75 6.17 1.11
CA MET A 24 4.35 5.92 0.83
C MET A 24 3.66 7.10 0.14
N ASP A 25 4.04 8.35 0.43
CA ASP A 25 3.48 9.55 -0.18
C ASP A 25 3.69 9.56 -1.71
N TYR A 26 4.88 9.18 -2.18
CA TYR A 26 5.16 9.02 -3.61
C TYR A 26 4.26 7.96 -4.25
N ALA A 27 4.09 6.81 -3.59
CA ALA A 27 3.28 5.71 -4.11
C ALA A 27 1.78 6.03 -4.13
N ILE A 28 1.30 6.73 -3.10
CA ILE A 28 -0.08 7.20 -3.02
C ILE A 28 -0.33 8.24 -4.10
N THR A 29 0.61 9.16 -4.35
CA THR A 29 0.50 10.16 -5.42
C THR A 29 0.36 9.48 -6.79
N ASP A 30 1.20 8.49 -7.11
CA ASP A 30 1.08 7.71 -8.36
C ASP A 30 -0.27 6.99 -8.48
N LEU A 31 -0.74 6.40 -7.37
CA LEU A 31 -2.06 5.77 -7.33
C LEU A 31 -3.20 6.77 -7.59
N LEU A 32 -3.09 7.98 -7.06
CA LEU A 32 -4.07 9.05 -7.29
C LEU A 32 -4.06 9.54 -8.73
N ASP A 33 -2.89 9.68 -9.36
CA ASP A 33 -2.75 10.04 -10.78
C ASP A 33 -3.39 8.98 -11.69
N ARG A 34 -3.19 7.70 -11.36
CA ARG A 34 -3.86 6.58 -12.05
C ARG A 34 -5.37 6.61 -11.84
N ALA A 35 -5.85 6.87 -10.63
CA ALA A 35 -7.28 6.99 -10.34
C ALA A 35 -7.90 8.17 -11.10
N SER A 36 -7.20 9.30 -11.17
CA SER A 36 -7.62 10.47 -11.93
C SER A 36 -7.68 10.18 -13.43
N THR A 37 -6.69 9.47 -13.97
CA THR A 37 -6.69 8.99 -15.37
C THR A 37 -7.87 8.06 -15.66
N ALA A 38 -8.29 7.26 -14.67
CA ALA A 38 -9.49 6.42 -14.74
C ALA A 38 -10.81 7.19 -14.55
N GLY A 39 -10.76 8.51 -14.35
CA GLY A 39 -11.93 9.39 -14.26
C GLY A 39 -12.41 9.68 -12.83
N TRP A 40 -11.66 9.27 -11.80
CA TRP A 40 -12.02 9.53 -10.41
C TRP A 40 -11.63 10.95 -10.01
N SER A 41 -12.42 11.55 -9.12
CA SER A 41 -11.97 12.76 -8.44
C SER A 41 -10.93 12.41 -7.37
N ILE A 42 -9.93 13.27 -7.15
CA ILE A 42 -8.91 13.05 -6.10
C ILE A 42 -9.54 12.85 -4.71
N PRO A 43 -10.55 13.63 -4.27
CA PRO A 43 -11.19 13.41 -2.97
C PRO A 43 -11.88 12.04 -2.87
N GLU A 44 -12.48 11.55 -3.95
CA GLU A 44 -13.13 10.25 -4.00
C GLU A 44 -12.12 9.11 -3.92
N ALA A 45 -11.02 9.20 -4.66
CA ALA A 45 -9.93 8.24 -4.61
C ALA A 45 -9.31 8.17 -3.20
N LEU A 46 -9.04 9.31 -2.57
CA LEU A 46 -8.56 9.37 -1.17
C LEU A 46 -9.56 8.72 -0.19
N ALA A 47 -10.85 9.02 -0.33
CA ALA A 47 -11.89 8.43 0.50
C ALA A 47 -12.01 6.90 0.30
N ALA A 48 -11.78 6.40 -0.91
CA ALA A 48 -11.74 4.97 -1.19
C ALA A 48 -10.51 4.32 -0.54
N ILE A 49 -9.32 4.90 -0.69
CA ILE A 49 -8.07 4.42 -0.07
C ILE A 49 -8.23 4.29 1.45
N GLN A 50 -8.78 5.30 2.12
CA GLN A 50 -9.03 5.27 3.57
C GLN A 50 -9.95 4.13 4.02
N ARG A 51 -10.91 3.71 3.17
CA ARG A 51 -11.83 2.60 3.47
C ARG A 51 -11.22 1.23 3.18
N VAL A 52 -10.34 1.14 2.19
CA VAL A 52 -9.71 -0.12 1.77
C VAL A 52 -8.61 -0.54 2.76
N ILE A 53 -7.80 0.39 3.26
CA ILE A 53 -6.65 0.08 4.14
C ILE A 53 -7.06 -0.75 5.39
N PRO A 54 -8.10 -0.39 6.17
CA PRO A 54 -8.51 -1.19 7.32
C PRO A 54 -8.96 -2.60 6.94
N ASN A 55 -9.58 -2.77 5.76
CA ASN A 55 -10.01 -4.09 5.29
C ASN A 55 -8.82 -4.95 4.88
N GLN A 56 -7.85 -4.38 4.16
CA GLN A 56 -6.60 -5.08 3.82
C GLN A 56 -5.83 -5.48 5.08
N ARG A 57 -5.70 -4.57 6.05
CA ARG A 57 -5.05 -4.87 7.33
C ARG A 57 -5.71 -6.06 8.04
N ARG A 58 -7.03 -6.08 8.14
CA ARG A 58 -7.76 -7.22 8.74
C ARG A 58 -7.53 -8.52 7.98
N ALA A 59 -7.46 -8.47 6.65
CA ALA A 59 -7.16 -9.65 5.84
C ALA A 59 -5.75 -10.18 6.15
N TYR A 60 -4.73 -9.32 6.17
CA TYR A 60 -3.36 -9.72 6.52
C TYR A 60 -3.20 -10.18 7.97
N GLU A 61 -3.98 -9.63 8.92
CA GLU A 61 -3.98 -10.10 10.30
C GLU A 61 -4.65 -11.47 10.45
N ALA A 62 -5.63 -11.79 9.60
CA ALA A 62 -6.33 -13.07 9.59
C ALA A 62 -5.53 -14.15 8.86
N ASP A 63 -4.89 -13.79 7.75
CA ASP A 63 -3.98 -14.63 6.98
C ASP A 63 -2.72 -13.80 6.63
N PRO A 64 -1.57 -14.07 7.28
CA PRO A 64 -0.34 -13.32 7.05
C PRO A 64 0.26 -13.53 5.66
N ASP A 65 -0.20 -14.53 4.89
CA ASP A 65 0.17 -14.71 3.49
C ASP A 65 -1.06 -15.04 2.61
N PRO A 66 -1.93 -14.05 2.34
CA PRO A 66 -3.11 -14.27 1.51
C PRO A 66 -2.77 -14.56 0.04
N ALA A 67 -1.49 -14.44 -0.36
CA ALA A 67 -1.03 -14.73 -1.71
C ALA A 67 -0.66 -16.21 -1.90
N ASP A 68 -0.51 -16.99 -0.82
CA ASP A 68 -0.24 -18.43 -0.89
C ASP A 68 -1.50 -19.25 -1.27
N GLU A 69 -2.71 -18.69 -1.13
CA GLU A 69 -3.96 -19.39 -1.46
C GLU A 69 -4.19 -19.57 -2.98
N ASP A 70 -3.45 -18.87 -3.85
CA ASP A 70 -3.53 -19.00 -5.31
C ASP A 70 -2.59 -20.10 -5.90
N GLY A 71 -1.96 -20.93 -5.05
CA GLY A 71 -0.89 -21.85 -5.45
C GLY A 71 -1.10 -23.36 -5.25
N ALA A 72 -2.18 -23.82 -4.61
CA ALA A 72 -2.35 -25.24 -4.26
C ALA A 72 -3.42 -25.98 -5.07
N ALA A 73 -3.53 -25.69 -6.38
CA ALA A 73 -4.23 -26.56 -7.32
C ALA A 73 -3.22 -27.19 -8.30
N LEU A 74 -3.24 -28.52 -8.37
CA LEU A 74 -2.36 -29.44 -9.13
C LEU A 74 -1.08 -29.77 -8.33
N ILE A 75 -0.96 -30.94 -7.71
CA ILE A 75 -0.93 -32.29 -8.34
C ILE A 75 -1.48 -33.37 -7.41
#